data_AF-A0A520BP25-F1
#
_entry.id   AF-A0A520BP25-F1
#
_cell.length_a   1.000
_cell.length_b   1.000
_cell.length_c   1.000
_cell.angle_alpha   90.00
_cell.angle_beta   90.00
_cell.angle_gamma   90.00
#
_symmetry.space_group_name_H-M   'P 1'
#
loop_
_entity.id
_entity.type
_entity.pdbx_description
1 polymer ?
#
loop_
_entity_poly.entity_id
_entity_poly.type
_entity_poly.pdbx_seq_one_letter_code
_entity_poly.pdbx_strand_id
1 'polypeptide(L)'
;MNFIQCRKVVLLVLSFFCIQTTFAQKFWESKYVKVKNDGKLVYLPDEQGNIIPDFSRVGYRQNLVQIPNVPVMLTLSATGDNDEQKIQNAIDELAKIPFDSRGIRGAILLKKGEYKIPGSIRINVSGIILRGEGDET
;
A
#
# COMPACT_ATOMS: atom_id res chain seq x y z
N MET A 1 56.53 38.70 21.39
CA MET A 1 55.49 37.66 21.41
C MET A 1 55.24 37.20 19.98
N ASN A 2 55.63 35.95 19.64
CA ASN A 2 55.91 35.54 18.26
C ASN A 2 54.66 35.40 17.37
N PHE A 3 54.66 36.05 16.19
CA PHE A 3 53.60 35.99 15.17
C PHE A 3 53.17 34.56 14.77
N ILE A 4 54.06 33.58 14.92
CA ILE A 4 53.83 32.15 14.63
C ILE A 4 52.88 31.49 15.65
N GLN A 5 52.90 31.94 16.91
CA GLN A 5 51.98 31.46 17.96
C GLN A 5 50.54 31.93 17.67
N CYS A 6 50.37 33.18 17.24
CA CYS A 6 49.06 33.76 16.94
C CYS A 6 48.37 33.04 15.76
N ARG A 7 49.11 32.67 14.70
CA ARG A 7 48.57 31.97 13.52
C ARG A 7 48.08 30.54 13.84
N LYS A 8 48.77 29.82 14.74
CA LYS A 8 48.39 28.46 15.17
C LYS A 8 47.14 28.47 16.05
N VAL A 9 47.00 29.47 16.91
CA VAL A 9 45.79 29.64 17.76
C VAL A 9 44.58 29.99 16.89
N VAL A 10 44.72 30.88 15.90
CA VAL A 10 43.63 31.25 14.99
C VAL A 10 43.15 30.05 14.15
N LEU A 11 44.07 29.22 13.63
CA LEU A 11 43.71 28.01 12.87
C LEU A 11 43.03 26.93 13.74
N LEU A 12 43.44 26.77 15.01
CA LEU A 12 42.80 25.84 15.95
C LEU A 12 41.39 26.29 16.36
N VAL A 13 41.17 27.59 16.54
CA VAL A 13 39.84 28.15 16.88
C VAL A 13 38.88 28.05 15.70
N LEU A 14 39.34 28.31 14.47
CA LEU A 14 38.54 28.12 13.25
C LEU A 14 38.18 26.65 12.99
N SER A 15 39.11 25.73 13.28
CA SER A 15 38.86 24.27 13.23
C SER A 15 37.82 23.83 14.27
N PHE A 16 37.91 24.33 15.51
CA PHE A 16 36.98 23.99 16.57
C PHE A 16 35.56 24.55 16.29
N PHE A 17 35.45 25.72 15.66
CA PHE A 17 34.16 26.30 15.27
C PHE A 17 33.48 25.55 14.10
N CYS A 18 34.25 24.89 13.23
CA CYS A 18 33.73 24.12 12.10
C CYS A 18 33.19 22.73 12.50
N ILE A 19 33.61 22.18 13.65
CA ILE A 19 33.15 20.87 14.14
C ILE A 19 31.79 20.98 14.87
N GLN A 20 31.45 22.17 15.38
CA GLN A 20 30.19 22.40 16.11
C GLN A 20 28.95 22.48 15.20
N THR A 21 29.11 22.62 13.88
CA THR A 21 27.98 22.79 12.95
C THR A 21 27.41 21.48 12.43
N THR A 22 28.04 20.32 12.66
CA THR A 22 27.59 19.02 12.14
C THR A 22 26.69 18.21 13.08
N PHE A 23 26.61 18.55 14.37
CA PHE A 23 25.81 17.79 15.37
C PHE A 23 24.41 18.36 15.66
N ALA A 24 23.99 19.42 14.97
CA ALA A 24 22.73 20.13 15.25
C ALA A 24 21.56 19.73 14.34
N GLN A 25 21.66 18.66 13.55
CA GLN A 25 20.50 18.16 12.81
C GLN A 25 19.52 17.50 13.78
N LYS A 26 18.53 18.28 14.22
CA LYS A 26 17.38 17.79 14.98
C LYS A 26 16.66 16.77 14.08
N PHE A 27 16.72 15.49 14.44
CA PHE A 27 15.95 14.46 13.76
C PHE A 27 14.47 14.81 13.82
N TRP A 28 13.81 14.77 12.67
CA TRP A 28 12.37 14.94 12.61
C TRP A 28 11.70 13.73 13.29
N GLU A 29 10.78 13.99 14.20
CA GLU A 29 9.93 12.98 14.82
C GLU A 29 8.48 13.44 14.74
N SER A 30 7.56 12.50 14.50
CA SER A 30 6.13 12.80 14.50
C SER A 30 5.64 13.13 15.91
N LYS A 31 4.78 14.14 16.02
CA LYS A 31 4.14 14.53 17.28
C LYS A 31 3.19 13.44 17.79
N TYR A 32 2.53 12.71 16.89
CA TYR A 32 1.42 11.81 17.21
C TYR A 32 1.70 10.34 16.92
N VAL A 33 2.80 10.01 16.24
CA VAL A 33 3.26 8.63 16.04
C VAL A 33 4.70 8.53 16.50
N LYS A 34 4.96 7.68 17.48
CA LYS A 34 6.32 7.49 18.04
C LYS A 34 6.75 6.04 17.87
N VAL A 35 8.05 5.84 17.68
CA VAL A 35 8.65 4.50 17.67
C VAL A 35 9.16 4.22 19.08
N LYS A 36 8.70 3.13 19.71
CA LYS A 36 9.23 2.65 20.99
C LYS A 36 10.60 2.00 20.79
N ASN A 37 11.32 1.80 21.89
CA ASN A 37 12.61 1.10 21.89
C ASN A 37 12.53 -0.35 21.37
N ASP A 38 11.34 -0.97 21.37
CA ASP A 38 11.10 -2.31 20.80
C ASP A 38 10.73 -2.28 19.30
N GLY A 39 10.80 -1.12 18.66
CA GLY A 39 10.47 -0.91 17.25
C GLY A 39 8.97 -0.78 16.96
N LYS A 40 8.10 -0.85 17.96
CA LYS A 40 6.65 -0.72 17.74
C LYS A 40 6.21 0.73 17.65
N LEU A 41 5.19 0.98 16.85
CA LEU A 41 4.54 2.28 16.77
C LEU A 41 3.58 2.51 17.95
N VAL A 42 3.58 3.72 18.48
CA VAL A 42 2.65 4.23 19.48
C VAL A 42 1.92 5.42 18.88
N TYR A 43 0.61 5.37 18.93
CA TYR A 43 -0.27 6.41 18.40
C TYR A 43 -0.81 7.23 19.57
N LEU A 44 -0.57 8.54 19.55
CA LEU A 44 -0.99 9.46 20.60
C LEU A 44 -2.21 10.27 20.11
N PRO A 45 -3.24 10.43 20.94
CA PRO A 45 -4.36 11.30 20.59
C PRO A 45 -3.94 12.76 20.58
N ASP A 46 -4.62 13.57 19.76
CA ASP A 46 -4.58 15.02 19.88
C ASP A 46 -5.45 15.54 21.05
N GLU A 47 -5.56 16.86 21.18
CA GLU A 47 -6.33 17.53 22.24
C GLU A 47 -7.84 17.21 22.19
N GLN A 48 -8.35 16.81 21.03
CA GLN A 48 -9.74 16.43 20.82
C GLN A 48 -9.95 14.91 20.93
N GLY A 49 -8.89 14.14 21.15
CA GLY A 49 -8.94 12.67 21.22
C GLY A 49 -8.77 11.96 19.88
N ASN A 50 -8.46 12.67 18.79
CA ASN A 50 -8.28 12.05 17.47
C ASN A 50 -6.95 11.29 17.40
N ILE A 51 -6.96 10.09 16.80
CA ILE A 51 -5.77 9.23 16.67
C ILE A 51 -5.54 8.93 15.19
N ILE A 52 -4.27 8.97 14.75
CA ILE A 52 -3.88 8.54 13.40
C ILE A 52 -4.21 7.04 13.24
N PRO A 53 -4.98 6.63 12.21
CA PRO A 53 -5.35 5.23 12.03
C PRO A 53 -4.14 4.31 11.80
N ASP A 54 -4.20 3.11 12.37
CA ASP A 54 -3.23 2.05 12.14
C ASP A 54 -3.62 1.25 10.89
N PHE A 55 -2.79 1.35 9.84
CA PHE A 55 -2.96 0.63 8.58
C PHE A 55 -2.10 -0.63 8.47
N SER A 56 -1.41 -1.06 9.54
CA SER A 56 -0.54 -2.25 9.51
C SER A 56 -1.27 -3.56 9.16
N ARG A 57 -2.61 -3.58 9.31
CA ARG A 57 -3.48 -4.74 9.07
C ARG A 57 -4.41 -4.57 7.86
N VAL A 58 -4.11 -3.64 6.94
CA VAL A 58 -4.85 -3.55 5.67
C VAL A 58 -4.51 -4.72 4.75
N GLY A 59 -5.39 -4.98 3.77
CA GLY A 59 -5.18 -6.03 2.77
C GLY A 59 -5.89 -7.35 3.08
N TYR A 60 -5.74 -8.32 2.17
CA TYR A 60 -6.43 -9.61 2.25
C TYR A 60 -6.07 -10.33 3.55
N ARG A 61 -7.10 -10.62 4.36
CA ARG A 61 -6.95 -11.26 5.67
C ARG A 61 -5.82 -10.62 6.51
N GLN A 62 -5.80 -9.29 6.56
CA GLN A 62 -4.84 -8.50 7.34
C GLN A 62 -3.37 -8.69 6.91
N ASN A 63 -3.14 -9.04 5.64
CA ASN A 63 -1.83 -9.39 5.10
C ASN A 63 -1.16 -10.58 5.81
N LEU A 64 -1.93 -11.37 6.57
CA LEU A 64 -1.44 -12.58 7.26
C LEU A 64 -1.52 -13.83 6.38
N VAL A 65 -2.23 -13.75 5.26
CA VAL A 65 -2.47 -14.87 4.35
C VAL A 65 -2.21 -14.40 2.93
N GLN A 66 -1.48 -15.21 2.17
CA GLN A 66 -1.27 -14.96 0.74
C GLN A 66 -2.60 -14.94 0.00
N ILE A 67 -2.73 -14.04 -0.97
CA ILE A 67 -3.89 -14.02 -1.88
C ILE A 67 -3.96 -15.37 -2.61
N PRO A 68 -5.09 -16.09 -2.54
CA PRO A 68 -5.17 -17.44 -3.10
C PRO A 68 -5.02 -17.41 -4.62
N ASN A 69 -4.25 -18.38 -5.14
CA ASN A 69 -4.22 -18.62 -6.58
C ASN A 69 -5.46 -19.42 -6.99
N VAL A 70 -6.40 -18.75 -7.66
CA VAL A 70 -7.65 -19.34 -8.12
C VAL A 70 -7.61 -19.56 -9.63
N PRO A 71 -8.03 -20.74 -10.12
CA PRO A 71 -8.09 -21.01 -11.56
C PRO A 71 -8.94 -19.96 -12.30
N VAL A 72 -8.41 -19.47 -13.41
CA VAL A 72 -9.14 -18.61 -14.34
C VAL A 72 -10.06 -19.49 -15.17
N MET A 73 -11.37 -19.23 -15.06
CA MET A 73 -12.40 -19.95 -15.82
C MET A 73 -12.79 -19.18 -17.09
N LEU A 74 -12.74 -17.86 -17.04
CA LEU A 74 -13.14 -16.96 -18.12
C LEU A 74 -12.12 -15.84 -18.24
N THR A 75 -11.77 -15.46 -19.46
CA THR A 75 -10.86 -14.34 -19.74
C THR A 75 -11.56 -13.37 -20.67
N LEU A 76 -11.62 -12.10 -20.27
CA LEU A 76 -12.27 -11.03 -21.02
C LEU A 76 -11.22 -9.98 -21.41
N SER A 77 -11.36 -9.43 -22.61
CA SER A 77 -10.63 -8.22 -23.04
C SER A 77 -11.59 -7.05 -23.13
N ALA A 78 -11.11 -5.84 -22.83
CA ALA A 78 -11.88 -4.62 -23.05
C ALA A 78 -12.28 -4.48 -24.52
N THR A 79 -13.50 -4.02 -24.77
CA THR A 79 -14.00 -3.78 -26.13
C THR A 79 -13.74 -2.36 -26.61
N GLY A 80 -13.53 -1.42 -25.69
CA GLY A 80 -13.46 0.02 -26.00
C GLY A 80 -14.84 0.68 -26.12
N ASP A 81 -15.92 -0.09 -25.98
CA ASP A 81 -17.31 0.37 -25.91
C ASP A 81 -17.91 -0.07 -24.56
N ASN A 82 -19.21 -0.37 -24.51
CA ASN A 82 -19.88 -0.84 -23.30
C ASN A 82 -19.58 -2.32 -23.00
N ASP A 83 -18.79 -2.55 -21.95
CA ASP A 83 -18.38 -3.88 -21.48
C ASP A 83 -19.30 -4.44 -20.38
N GLU A 84 -20.31 -3.68 -19.92
CA GLU A 84 -21.17 -4.05 -18.79
C GLU A 84 -21.81 -5.42 -18.97
N GLN A 85 -22.50 -5.62 -20.10
CA GLN A 85 -23.21 -6.88 -20.36
C GLN A 85 -22.25 -8.05 -20.54
N LYS A 86 -21.05 -7.81 -21.09
CA LYS A 86 -20.02 -8.84 -21.28
C LYS A 86 -19.52 -9.35 -19.93
N ILE A 87 -19.22 -8.43 -19.00
CA ILE A 87 -18.76 -8.77 -17.66
C ILE A 87 -19.91 -9.43 -16.86
N GLN A 88 -21.12 -8.88 -16.94
CA GLN A 88 -22.28 -9.45 -16.25
C GLN A 88 -22.58 -10.87 -16.73
N ASN A 89 -22.55 -11.13 -18.04
CA ASN A 89 -22.75 -12.47 -18.59
C ASN A 89 -21.69 -13.46 -18.10
N ALA A 90 -20.42 -13.06 -18.03
CA ALA A 90 -19.35 -13.92 -17.50
C ALA A 90 -19.57 -14.28 -16.01
N ILE A 91 -20.06 -13.33 -15.21
CA ILE A 91 -20.45 -13.58 -13.82
C ILE A 91 -21.62 -14.56 -13.76
N ASP A 92 -22.66 -14.34 -14.57
CA ASP A 92 -23.86 -15.17 -14.59
C ASP A 92 -23.57 -16.60 -15.09
N GLU A 93 -22.62 -16.76 -16.01
CA GLU A 93 -22.13 -18.08 -16.44
C GLU A 93 -21.39 -18.80 -15.31
N LEU A 94 -20.45 -18.12 -14.66
CA LEU A 94 -19.68 -18.72 -13.57
C LEU A 94 -20.54 -19.01 -12.34
N ALA A 95 -21.61 -18.25 -12.12
CA ALA A 95 -22.58 -18.47 -11.05
C ALA A 95 -23.29 -19.83 -11.16
N LYS A 96 -23.35 -20.43 -12.35
CA LYS A 96 -23.96 -21.76 -12.58
C LYS A 96 -23.07 -22.91 -12.12
N ILE A 97 -21.77 -22.68 -11.94
CA ILE A 97 -20.79 -23.71 -11.57
C ILE A 97 -20.79 -23.90 -10.06
N PRO A 98 -20.98 -25.11 -9.50
CA PRO A 98 -20.92 -25.34 -8.06
C PRO A 98 -19.56 -24.94 -7.48
N PHE A 99 -19.54 -24.46 -6.24
CA PHE A 99 -18.27 -24.14 -5.58
C PHE A 99 -17.49 -25.40 -5.20
N ASP A 100 -16.17 -25.28 -5.17
CA ASP A 100 -15.25 -26.30 -4.67
C ASP A 100 -15.27 -26.40 -3.13
N SER A 101 -14.46 -27.30 -2.56
CA SER A 101 -14.34 -27.49 -1.11
C SER A 101 -13.87 -26.25 -0.33
N ARG A 102 -13.38 -25.22 -1.03
CA ARG A 102 -12.94 -23.93 -0.46
C ARG A 102 -14.01 -22.85 -0.61
N GLY A 103 -15.17 -23.15 -1.20
CA GLY A 103 -16.24 -22.20 -1.47
C GLY A 103 -15.98 -21.34 -2.72
N ILE A 104 -15.13 -21.79 -3.64
CA ILE A 104 -14.72 -21.03 -4.83
C ILE A 104 -15.28 -21.69 -6.10
N ARG A 105 -15.88 -20.89 -6.98
CA ARG A 105 -16.35 -21.28 -8.32
C ARG A 105 -15.27 -21.06 -9.38
N GLY A 106 -14.50 -19.98 -9.24
CA GLY A 106 -13.40 -19.66 -10.13
C GLY A 106 -13.14 -18.16 -10.23
N ALA A 107 -12.18 -17.80 -11.07
CA ALA A 107 -11.86 -16.42 -11.39
C ALA A 107 -12.23 -16.03 -12.82
N ILE A 108 -12.71 -14.81 -12.98
CA ILE A 108 -12.85 -14.11 -14.26
C ILE A 108 -11.67 -13.15 -14.37
N LEU A 109 -10.82 -13.36 -15.38
CA LEU A 109 -9.68 -12.51 -15.67
C LEU A 109 -10.11 -11.39 -16.63
N LEU A 110 -9.96 -10.15 -16.20
CA LEU A 110 -10.03 -8.96 -17.04
C LEU A 110 -8.61 -8.66 -17.52
N LYS A 111 -8.36 -8.89 -18.82
CA LYS A 111 -7.12 -8.49 -19.47
C LYS A 111 -6.92 -6.98 -19.34
N LYS A 112 -5.67 -6.53 -19.35
CA LYS A 112 -5.33 -5.09 -19.30
C LYS A 112 -6.12 -4.32 -20.36
N GLY A 113 -6.81 -3.27 -19.96
CA GLY A 113 -7.63 -2.44 -20.84
C GLY A 113 -8.56 -1.50 -20.06
N GLU A 114 -9.20 -0.59 -20.78
CA GLU A 114 -10.22 0.31 -20.25
C GLU A 114 -11.61 -0.27 -20.53
N TYR A 115 -12.34 -0.63 -19.47
CA TYR A 115 -13.69 -1.19 -19.57
C TYR A 115 -14.72 -0.11 -19.31
N LYS A 116 -15.62 0.17 -20.26
CA LYS A 116 -16.70 1.15 -20.02
C LYS A 116 -17.92 0.44 -19.44
N ILE A 117 -18.37 0.91 -18.28
CA ILE A 117 -19.49 0.36 -17.52
C ILE A 117 -20.42 1.52 -17.17
N PRO A 118 -21.43 1.84 -18.01
CA PRO A 118 -22.32 2.98 -17.78
C PRO A 118 -23.24 2.81 -16.55
N GLY A 119 -23.49 1.58 -16.12
CA GLY A 119 -24.30 1.22 -14.97
C GLY A 119 -23.48 0.53 -13.87
N SER A 120 -23.80 -0.74 -13.59
CA SER A 120 -23.20 -1.46 -12.46
C SER A 120 -23.09 -2.96 -12.72
N ILE A 121 -21.99 -3.54 -12.25
CA ILE A 121 -21.77 -4.98 -12.23
C ILE A 121 -22.27 -5.56 -10.90
N ARG A 122 -23.03 -6.65 -10.95
CA ARG A 122 -23.56 -7.32 -9.74
C ARG A 122 -23.04 -8.74 -9.63
N ILE A 123 -22.46 -9.06 -8.48
CA ILE A 123 -22.06 -10.42 -8.09
C ILE A 123 -22.95 -10.83 -6.91
N ASN A 124 -24.07 -11.49 -7.20
CA ASN A 124 -25.08 -11.85 -6.20
C ASN A 124 -24.88 -13.25 -5.59
N VAL A 125 -23.83 -13.95 -5.98
CA VAL A 125 -23.49 -15.29 -5.47
C VAL A 125 -22.05 -15.34 -4.97
N SER A 126 -21.80 -16.15 -3.95
CA SER A 126 -20.46 -16.35 -3.40
C SER A 126 -19.57 -17.19 -4.34
N GLY A 127 -18.26 -17.07 -4.14
CA GLY A 127 -17.26 -17.91 -4.78
C GLY A 127 -16.77 -17.43 -6.15
N ILE A 128 -17.20 -16.26 -6.63
CA ILE A 128 -16.72 -15.63 -7.87
C ILE A 128 -15.63 -14.62 -7.53
N ILE A 129 -14.52 -14.68 -8.26
CA ILE A 129 -13.42 -13.72 -8.14
C ILE A 129 -13.29 -12.97 -9.47
N LEU A 130 -13.29 -11.64 -9.41
CA LEU A 130 -12.93 -10.79 -10.55
C LEU A 130 -11.47 -10.36 -10.37
N ARG A 131 -10.61 -10.66 -11.35
CA ARG A 131 -9.16 -10.40 -11.29
C ARG A 131 -8.75 -9.55 -12.49
N GLY A 132 -7.96 -8.50 -12.27
CA GLY A 132 -7.34 -7.73 -13.36
C GLY A 132 -5.97 -8.27 -13.76
N GLU A 133 -5.36 -7.63 -14.76
CA GLU A 133 -3.95 -7.82 -15.12
C GLU A 133 -3.11 -6.62 -14.73
N GLY A 134 -1.93 -6.90 -14.18
CA GLY A 134 -0.95 -5.90 -13.79
C GLY A 134 -0.11 -6.44 -12.65
N ASP A 135 1.20 -6.27 -12.76
CA ASP A 135 2.17 -6.61 -11.72
C ASP A 135 2.42 -5.42 -10.79
N GLU A 136 1.46 -4.51 -10.64
CA GLU A 136 1.59 -3.36 -9.73
C GLU A 136 1.42 -3.83 -8.28
N THR A 137 2.48 -4.48 -7.80
CA THR A 137 2.91 -4.64 -6.41
C THR A 137 4.38 -4.29 -6.33
#